data_AF-A0A8T5UV16-F1
#
_entry.id   AF-A0A8T5UV16-F1
#
_cell.length_a   1.000
_cell.length_b   1.000
_cell.length_c   1.000
_cell.angle_alpha   90.00
_cell.angle_beta   90.00
_cell.angle_gamma   90.00
#
_symmetry.space_group_name_H-M   'P 1'
#
loop_
_entity.id
_entity.type
_entity.pdbx_description
1 polymer ?
#
loop_
_entity_poly.entity_id
_entity_poly.type
_entity_poly.pdbx_seq_one_letter_code
_entity_poly.pdbx_strand_id
1 'polypeptide(L)'
;HILNACYFVQKAFSTKSNISNKKNLELLLFLATKRQIKLSLESFGVNNYNLQEKRISFCIISLEDNIQKINTEINNHFLSKDISSNLGNLSIDKFKIVKNYFEFSDNQILTVLKSYGYKNDIKDLNAINLKCLYRVLNDLICEKMTLLSLEKKRSF
;
A
#
# COMPACT_ATOMS: atom_id res chain seq x y z
N HIS A 1 -1.93 1.15 -5.44
CA HIS A 1 -1.12 0.78 -4.25
C HIS A 1 -0.78 -0.71 -4.20
N ILE A 2 -1.71 -1.63 -3.89
CA ILE A 2 -1.42 -3.07 -3.75
C ILE A 2 -0.76 -3.66 -5.00
N LEU A 3 -1.30 -3.38 -6.19
CA LEU A 3 -0.73 -3.89 -7.44
C LEU A 3 0.70 -3.40 -7.70
N ASN A 4 1.03 -2.16 -7.35
CA ASN A 4 2.41 -1.65 -7.42
C ASN A 4 3.31 -2.43 -6.47
N ALA A 5 2.87 -2.68 -5.23
CA ALA A 5 3.61 -3.50 -4.28
C ALA A 5 3.84 -4.91 -4.83
N CYS A 6 2.82 -5.56 -5.42
CA CYS A 6 2.96 -6.86 -6.07
C CYS A 6 4.03 -6.84 -7.17
N TYR A 7 4.02 -5.83 -8.03
CA TYR A 7 5.04 -5.66 -9.06
C TYR A 7 6.45 -5.60 -8.46
N PHE A 8 6.65 -4.75 -7.44
CA PHE A 8 7.97 -4.62 -6.81
C PHE A 8 8.41 -5.89 -6.07
N VAL A 9 7.48 -6.63 -5.46
CA VAL A 9 7.78 -7.95 -4.87
C VAL A 9 8.27 -8.92 -5.96
N GLN A 10 7.54 -9.05 -7.07
CA GLN A 10 7.96 -9.97 -8.14
C GLN A 10 9.31 -9.55 -8.73
N LYS A 11 9.51 -8.25 -8.97
CA LYS A 11 10.78 -7.70 -9.41
C LYS A 11 11.89 -8.08 -8.45
N ALA A 12 11.74 -7.80 -7.16
CA ALA A 12 12.77 -8.04 -6.14
C ALA A 12 13.17 -9.53 -6.03
N PHE A 13 12.21 -10.45 -6.14
CA PHE A 13 12.50 -11.88 -6.17
C PHE A 13 13.18 -12.31 -7.47
N SER A 14 12.75 -11.79 -8.62
CA SER A 14 13.36 -12.10 -9.92
C SER A 14 14.82 -11.64 -10.01
N THR A 15 15.14 -10.48 -9.43
CA THR A 15 16.49 -9.90 -9.39
C THR A 15 17.29 -10.32 -8.16
N LYS A 16 16.75 -11.20 -7.29
CA LYS A 16 17.36 -11.63 -6.02
C LYS A 16 17.75 -10.46 -5.09
N SER A 17 17.03 -9.33 -5.21
CA SER A 17 17.22 -8.14 -4.37
C SER A 17 16.22 -8.06 -3.22
N ASN A 18 15.38 -9.08 -3.05
CA ASN A 18 14.39 -9.18 -1.98
C ASN A 18 15.00 -8.96 -0.58
N ILE A 19 14.29 -8.22 0.27
CA ILE A 19 14.70 -7.94 1.65
C ILE A 19 14.41 -9.17 2.52
N SER A 20 13.22 -9.75 2.38
CA SER A 20 12.76 -10.98 3.03
C SER A 20 12.68 -12.13 2.03
N ASN A 21 12.98 -13.35 2.47
CA ASN A 21 12.82 -14.55 1.64
C ASN A 21 11.36 -15.01 1.52
N LYS A 22 10.42 -14.37 2.22
CA LYS A 22 8.98 -14.69 2.15
C LYS A 22 8.23 -13.60 1.37
N LYS A 23 7.57 -13.97 0.27
CA LYS A 23 6.85 -13.02 -0.61
C LYS A 23 5.77 -12.20 0.10
N ASN A 24 5.07 -12.81 1.06
CA ASN A 24 4.06 -12.11 1.86
C ASN A 24 4.67 -11.03 2.77
N LEU A 25 5.81 -11.30 3.40
CA LEU A 25 6.52 -10.26 4.18
C LEU A 25 7.09 -9.18 3.27
N GLU A 26 7.62 -9.56 2.11
CA GLU A 26 8.10 -8.60 1.10
C GLU A 26 6.98 -7.66 0.64
N LEU A 27 5.76 -8.19 0.46
CA LEU A 27 4.58 -7.38 0.13
C LEU A 27 4.30 -6.33 1.20
N LEU A 28 4.35 -6.70 2.49
CA LEU A 28 4.14 -5.75 3.58
C LEU A 28 5.23 -4.67 3.61
N LEU A 29 6.49 -5.02 3.35
CA LEU A 29 7.60 -4.07 3.26
C LEU A 29 7.35 -3.03 2.16
N PHE A 30 6.93 -3.48 0.97
CA PHE A 30 6.63 -2.56 -0.13
C PHE A 30 5.38 -1.72 0.14
N LEU A 31 4.31 -2.29 0.71
CA LEU A 31 3.11 -1.53 1.11
C LEU A 31 3.44 -0.43 2.13
N ALA A 32 4.34 -0.72 3.07
CA ALA A 32 4.80 0.26 4.05
C ALA A 32 5.85 1.23 3.49
N THR A 33 6.48 0.89 2.36
CA THR A 33 7.70 1.55 1.87
C THR A 33 8.79 1.61 2.96
N LYS A 34 8.88 0.58 3.79
CA LYS A 34 9.85 0.46 4.89
C LYS A 34 10.67 -0.81 4.69
N ARG A 35 11.97 -0.73 4.98
CA ARG A 35 12.89 -1.88 4.93
C ARG A 35 12.83 -2.77 6.17
N GLN A 36 12.42 -2.21 7.31
CA GLN A 36 12.33 -2.95 8.57
C GLN A 36 11.00 -3.72 8.66
N ILE A 37 11.09 -5.04 8.81
CA ILE A 37 9.92 -5.93 8.90
C ILE A 37 9.00 -5.52 10.05
N LYS A 38 9.56 -5.16 11.21
CA LYS A 38 8.79 -4.72 12.38
C LYS A 38 7.85 -3.56 12.04
N LEU A 39 8.37 -2.49 11.41
CA LEU A 39 7.57 -1.32 11.03
C LEU A 39 6.47 -1.66 10.01
N SER A 40 6.76 -2.57 9.07
CA SER A 40 5.75 -3.02 8.10
C SER A 40 4.62 -3.84 8.76
N LEU A 41 4.95 -4.69 9.74
CA LEU A 41 3.97 -5.46 10.50
C LEU A 41 3.15 -4.58 11.44
N GLU A 42 3.76 -3.58 12.06
CA GLU A 42 3.02 -2.59 12.87
C GLU A 42 2.00 -1.80 12.03
N SER A 43 2.30 -1.56 10.75
CA SER A 43 1.45 -0.79 9.85
C SER A 43 0.35 -1.61 9.18
N PHE A 44 0.66 -2.83 8.73
CA PHE A 44 -0.22 -3.65 7.88
C PHE A 44 -0.48 -5.06 8.41
N GLY A 45 0.16 -5.46 9.50
CA GLY A 45 -0.07 -6.74 10.15
C GLY A 45 -1.34 -6.73 11.01
N VAL A 46 -1.82 -7.93 11.34
CA VAL A 46 -2.90 -8.13 12.30
C VAL A 46 -2.38 -7.80 13.70
N ASN A 47 -3.10 -6.98 14.45
CA ASN A 47 -2.73 -6.57 15.81
C ASN A 47 -3.84 -6.90 16.83
N ASN A 48 -3.61 -6.59 18.10
CA ASN A 48 -4.55 -6.89 19.19
C ASN A 48 -5.92 -6.23 18.99
N TYR A 49 -5.98 -5.04 18.40
CA TYR A 49 -7.25 -4.39 18.09
C TYR A 49 -8.07 -5.23 17.09
N ASN A 50 -7.43 -5.77 16.04
CA ASN A 50 -8.10 -6.66 15.10
C ASN A 50 -8.66 -7.93 15.78
N LEU A 51 -7.91 -8.49 16.73
CA LEU A 51 -8.32 -9.68 17.47
C LEU A 51 -9.49 -9.38 18.42
N GLN A 52 -9.44 -8.25 19.12
CA GLN A 52 -10.51 -7.78 20.01
C GLN A 52 -11.82 -7.53 19.25
N GLU A 53 -11.72 -6.84 18.11
CA GLU A 53 -12.87 -6.57 17.23
C GLU A 53 -13.33 -7.79 16.44
N LYS A 54 -12.56 -8.89 16.46
CA LYS A 54 -12.76 -10.10 15.65
C LYS A 54 -12.90 -9.77 14.15
N ARG A 55 -12.10 -8.81 13.67
CA ARG A 55 -12.12 -8.30 12.30
C ARG A 55 -10.72 -8.29 11.71
N ILE A 56 -10.52 -9.10 10.68
CA ILE A 56 -9.27 -9.21 9.95
C ILE A 56 -9.52 -8.80 8.50
N SER A 57 -8.69 -7.89 8.00
CA SER A 57 -8.59 -7.61 6.57
C SER A 57 -7.39 -8.35 6.01
N PHE A 58 -7.55 -9.02 4.88
CA PHE A 58 -6.47 -9.72 4.20
C PHE A 58 -6.54 -9.50 2.69
N CYS A 59 -5.46 -9.83 2.00
CA CYS A 59 -5.35 -9.74 0.55
C CYS A 59 -4.88 -11.09 0.02
N ILE A 60 -5.64 -11.67 -0.91
CA ILE A 60 -5.23 -12.85 -1.67
C ILE A 60 -4.71 -12.36 -3.02
N ILE A 61 -3.50 -12.80 -3.39
CA ILE A 61 -2.92 -12.57 -4.72
C ILE A 61 -2.60 -13.95 -5.29
N SER A 62 -3.24 -14.29 -6.40
CA SER A 62 -3.08 -15.57 -7.08
C SER A 62 -2.82 -15.34 -8.57
N LEU A 63 -2.01 -16.21 -9.17
CA LEU A 63 -1.87 -16.30 -10.63
C LEU A 63 -2.93 -17.21 -11.25
N GLU A 64 -3.63 -17.97 -10.41
CA GLU A 64 -4.70 -18.88 -10.81
C GLU A 64 -6.07 -18.25 -10.51
N ASP A 65 -7.09 -18.67 -11.26
CA ASP A 65 -8.47 -18.29 -11.01
C ASP A 65 -9.09 -19.14 -9.88
N ASN A 66 -8.50 -19.03 -8.68
CA ASN A 66 -8.84 -19.84 -7.50
C ASN A 66 -9.17 -19.00 -6.25
N ILE A 67 -9.25 -17.68 -6.40
CA ILE A 67 -9.44 -16.73 -5.28
C ILE A 67 -10.72 -17.04 -4.50
N GLN A 68 -11.83 -17.32 -5.19
CA GLN A 68 -13.10 -17.64 -4.54
C GLN A 68 -12.98 -18.89 -3.68
N LYS A 69 -12.34 -19.94 -4.20
CA LYS A 69 -12.12 -21.20 -3.47
C LYS A 69 -11.29 -20.96 -2.20
N ILE A 70 -10.17 -20.24 -2.33
CA ILE A 70 -9.31 -19.89 -1.18
C ILE A 70 -10.11 -19.10 -0.14
N ASN A 71 -10.90 -18.11 -0.57
CA ASN A 71 -11.71 -17.31 0.33
C ASN A 71 -12.76 -18.15 1.09
N THR A 72 -13.43 -19.08 0.41
CA THR A 72 -14.36 -20.02 1.04
C THR A 72 -13.67 -20.93 2.04
N GLU A 73 -12.49 -21.46 1.71
CA GLU A 73 -11.69 -22.29 2.63
C GLU A 73 -11.27 -21.53 3.89
N ILE A 74 -10.82 -20.27 3.75
CA ILE A 74 -10.49 -19.39 4.88
C ILE A 74 -11.74 -19.19 5.76
N ASN A 75 -12.88 -18.84 5.16
CA ASN A 75 -14.10 -18.59 5.93
C ASN A 75 -14.59 -19.82 6.68
N ASN A 76 -14.51 -21.00 6.06
CA ASN A 76 -14.86 -22.25 6.71
C ASN A 76 -13.90 -22.59 7.86
N HIS A 77 -12.59 -22.38 7.65
CA HIS A 77 -11.57 -22.68 8.65
C HIS A 77 -11.70 -21.80 9.90
N PHE A 78 -11.99 -20.51 9.71
CA PHE A 78 -12.13 -19.55 10.81
C PHE A 78 -13.57 -19.39 11.31
N LEU A 79 -14.54 -20.11 10.74
CA LEU A 79 -15.97 -19.93 11.00
C LEU A 79 -16.40 -18.46 10.87
N SER A 80 -15.83 -17.76 9.88
CA SER A 80 -16.02 -16.33 9.65
C SER A 80 -17.02 -16.04 8.53
N LYS A 81 -17.38 -14.77 8.41
CA LYS A 81 -18.22 -14.25 7.33
C LYS A 81 -17.54 -13.05 6.70
N ASP A 82 -17.66 -12.95 5.38
CA ASP A 82 -17.21 -11.77 4.66
C ASP A 82 -18.06 -10.56 5.04
N ILE A 83 -17.39 -9.44 5.30
CA ILE A 83 -18.00 -8.15 5.52
C ILE A 83 -17.58 -7.25 4.36
N SER A 84 -18.53 -6.46 3.84
CA SER A 84 -18.25 -5.51 2.75
C SER A 84 -17.09 -4.59 3.13
N SER A 85 -16.04 -4.59 2.31
CA SER A 85 -14.87 -3.74 2.54
C SER A 85 -15.12 -2.33 2.02
N ASN A 86 -14.81 -1.33 2.84
CA ASN A 86 -14.80 0.09 2.45
C ASN A 86 -13.41 0.57 1.98
N LEU A 87 -12.46 -0.35 1.73
CA LEU A 87 -11.10 -0.02 1.29
C LEU A 87 -11.07 0.75 -0.04
N GLY A 88 -12.09 0.61 -0.89
CA GLY A 88 -12.20 1.35 -2.16
C GLY A 88 -12.73 2.79 -2.02
N ASN A 89 -13.34 3.14 -0.88
CA ASN A 89 -13.98 4.43 -0.72
C ASN A 89 -12.94 5.55 -0.63
N LEU A 90 -13.18 6.64 -1.37
CA LEU A 90 -12.36 7.84 -1.35
C LEU A 90 -12.98 8.85 -0.41
N SER A 91 -12.20 9.34 0.56
CA SER A 91 -12.55 10.49 1.40
C SER A 91 -11.33 11.37 1.63
N ILE A 92 -11.58 12.64 1.98
CA ILE A 92 -10.53 13.60 2.35
C ILE A 92 -9.81 13.14 3.63
N ASP A 93 -10.53 12.60 4.61
CA ASP A 93 -9.92 12.11 5.85
C ASP A 93 -8.96 10.95 5.59
N LYS A 94 -9.39 9.99 4.75
CA LYS A 94 -8.51 8.89 4.34
C LYS A 94 -7.32 9.38 3.52
N PHE A 95 -7.51 10.38 2.68
CA PHE A 95 -6.40 11.02 1.95
C PHE A 95 -5.37 11.60 2.92
N LYS A 96 -5.82 12.35 3.94
CA LYS A 96 -4.96 12.93 4.97
C LYS A 96 -4.23 11.85 5.77
N ILE A 97 -4.91 10.77 6.16
CA ILE A 97 -4.29 9.63 6.86
C ILE A 97 -3.15 9.05 6.01
N VAL A 98 -3.40 8.76 4.73
CA VAL A 98 -2.38 8.18 3.84
C VAL A 98 -1.23 9.17 3.60
N LYS A 99 -1.54 10.43 3.29
CA LYS A 99 -0.54 11.50 3.14
C LYS A 99 0.38 11.58 4.35
N ASN A 100 -0.19 11.59 5.55
CA ASN A 100 0.55 11.71 6.80
C ASN A 100 1.38 10.46 7.10
N TYR A 101 0.82 9.26 6.88
CA TYR A 101 1.55 8.00 7.07
C TYR A 101 2.83 7.94 6.22
N PHE A 102 2.74 8.39 4.97
CA PHE A 102 3.90 8.45 4.07
C PHE A 102 4.67 9.77 4.17
N GLU A 103 4.33 10.67 5.09
CA GLU A 103 5.03 11.94 5.33
C GLU A 103 5.18 12.82 4.07
N PHE A 104 4.16 12.82 3.19
CA PHE A 104 4.20 13.68 2.02
C PHE A 104 3.79 15.11 2.37
N SER A 105 4.61 16.08 1.96
CA SER A 105 4.30 17.50 2.09
C SER A 105 3.32 17.97 1.01
N ASP A 106 2.63 19.07 1.28
CA ASP A 106 1.76 19.73 0.27
C ASP A 106 2.55 20.18 -0.95
N ASN A 107 3.79 20.63 -0.76
CA ASN A 107 4.68 21.02 -1.86
C ASN A 107 4.99 19.85 -2.81
N GLN A 108 5.20 18.64 -2.28
CA GLN A 108 5.39 17.45 -3.12
C GLN A 108 4.13 17.15 -3.94
N ILE A 109 2.96 17.21 -3.30
CA ILE A 109 1.68 16.97 -3.98
C ILE A 109 1.46 18.02 -5.08
N LEU A 110 1.66 19.30 -4.78
CA LEU A 110 1.53 20.40 -5.74
C LEU A 110 2.52 20.27 -6.92
N THR A 111 3.74 19.79 -6.65
CA THR A 111 4.75 19.57 -7.69
C THR A 111 4.32 18.50 -8.69
N VAL A 112 3.78 17.38 -8.21
CA VAL A 112 3.26 16.32 -9.09
C VAL A 112 2.01 16.80 -9.84
N LEU A 113 1.14 17.58 -9.20
CA LEU A 113 -0.01 18.17 -9.91
C LEU A 113 0.43 19.08 -11.05
N LYS A 114 1.47 19.90 -10.85
CA LYS A 114 2.04 20.72 -11.93
C LYS A 114 2.57 19.88 -13.08
N SER A 115 3.20 18.73 -12.81
CA SER A 115 3.68 17.84 -13.89
C SER A 115 2.56 17.19 -14.69
N TYR A 116 1.36 17.05 -14.11
CA TYR A 116 0.15 16.63 -14.84
C TYR A 116 -0.50 17.76 -15.66
N GLY A 117 0.07 18.98 -15.66
CA GLY A 117 -0.45 20.12 -16.42
C GLY A 117 -1.45 21.00 -15.65
N TYR A 118 -1.62 20.83 -14.34
CA TYR A 118 -2.40 21.77 -13.55
C TYR A 118 -1.67 23.12 -13.44
N LYS A 119 -2.37 24.22 -13.73
CA LYS A 119 -1.80 25.58 -13.77
C LYS A 119 -1.27 26.02 -12.39
N ASN A 120 -0.33 26.95 -12.43
CA ASN A 120 0.50 27.41 -11.30
C ASN A 120 -0.24 28.03 -10.09
N ASP A 121 -1.56 28.25 -10.18
CA ASP A 121 -2.34 28.97 -9.18
C ASP A 121 -3.12 28.08 -8.20
N ILE A 122 -2.84 26.78 -8.15
CA ILE A 122 -3.39 25.92 -7.09
C ILE A 122 -2.77 26.33 -5.75
N LYS A 123 -3.47 27.21 -5.04
CA LYS A 123 -3.15 27.62 -3.66
C LYS A 123 -3.88 26.77 -2.62
N ASP A 124 -4.98 26.13 -2.99
CA ASP A 124 -5.79 25.28 -2.11
C ASP A 124 -5.96 23.87 -2.70
N LEU A 125 -5.47 22.88 -1.98
CA LEU A 125 -5.61 21.45 -2.30
C LEU A 125 -7.06 20.97 -2.21
N ASN A 126 -7.90 21.62 -1.38
CA ASN A 126 -9.30 21.24 -1.20
C ASN A 126 -10.16 21.56 -2.43
N ALA A 127 -9.70 22.46 -3.30
CA ALA A 127 -10.34 22.76 -4.58
C ALA A 127 -10.09 21.68 -5.65
N ILE A 128 -9.20 20.72 -5.38
CA ILE A 128 -8.82 19.68 -6.35
C ILE A 128 -9.74 18.48 -6.22
N ASN A 129 -10.11 17.92 -7.37
CA ASN A 129 -10.84 16.67 -7.43
C ASN A 129 -10.11 15.56 -6.65
N LEU A 130 -10.81 14.95 -5.69
CA LEU A 130 -10.29 13.89 -4.82
C LEU A 130 -9.64 12.73 -5.60
N LYS A 131 -10.19 12.33 -6.75
CA LYS A 131 -9.59 11.29 -7.59
C LYS A 131 -8.18 11.67 -8.06
N CYS A 132 -7.96 12.95 -8.36
CA CYS A 132 -6.67 13.45 -8.79
C CYS A 132 -5.67 13.46 -7.64
N LEU A 133 -6.11 13.86 -6.44
CA LEU A 133 -5.30 13.78 -5.22
C LEU A 133 -4.84 12.34 -4.93
N TYR A 134 -5.71 11.35 -5.08
CA TYR A 134 -5.34 9.94 -4.90
C TYR A 134 -4.41 9.40 -5.99
N ARG A 135 -4.49 9.92 -7.23
CA ARG A 135 -3.51 9.60 -8.28
C ARG A 135 -2.12 10.09 -7.89
N VAL A 136 -2.02 11.34 -7.43
CA VAL A 136 -0.76 11.91 -6.93
C VAL A 136 -0.19 11.10 -5.77
N LEU A 137 -1.01 10.72 -4.78
CA LEU A 137 -0.54 9.85 -3.70
C LEU A 137 -0.03 8.51 -4.23
N ASN A 138 -0.74 7.89 -5.17
CA ASN A 138 -0.32 6.61 -5.72
C ASN A 138 1.03 6.69 -6.45
N ASP A 139 1.30 7.78 -7.18
CA ASP A 139 2.58 8.01 -7.85
C ASP A 139 3.70 8.25 -6.84
N LEU A 140 3.49 9.13 -5.86
CA LEU A 140 4.47 9.40 -4.80
C LEU A 140 4.77 8.13 -3.96
N ILE A 141 3.78 7.29 -3.69
CA ILE A 141 3.99 5.99 -3.04
C ILE A 141 4.81 5.06 -3.95
N CYS A 142 4.53 5.05 -5.26
CA CYS A 142 5.29 4.26 -6.23
C CYS A 142 6.77 4.69 -6.30
N GLU A 143 7.04 5.99 -6.21
CA GLU A 143 8.40 6.53 -6.10
C GLU A 143 9.10 6.00 -4.84
N LYS A 144 8.43 6.04 -3.68
CA LYS A 144 8.99 5.46 -2.43
C LYS A 144 9.24 3.95 -2.54
N MET A 145 8.34 3.19 -3.18
CA MET A 145 8.57 1.77 -3.46
C MET A 145 9.77 1.55 -4.37
N THR A 146 9.95 2.41 -5.39
CA THR A 146 11.09 2.37 -6.30
C THR A 146 12.39 2.61 -5.54
N LEU A 147 12.44 3.63 -4.68
CA LEU A 147 13.60 3.92 -3.84
C LEU A 147 13.95 2.72 -2.94
N LEU A 148 12.96 2.13 -2.27
CA LEU A 148 13.16 0.92 -1.47
C LEU A 148 13.75 -0.24 -2.29
N SER A 149 13.33 -0.39 -3.56
CA SER A 149 13.85 -1.43 -4.46
C SER A 149 15.30 -1.19 -4.92
N LEU A 150 15.79 0.05 -4.87
CA LEU A 150 17.13 0.45 -5.31
C LEU A 150 18.15 0.51 -4.16
N GLU A 151 17.68 0.54 -2.90
CA GLU A 151 18.56 0.53 -1.73
C GLU A 151 19.41 -0.74 -1.72
N LYS A 152 20.70 -0.59 -2.04
CA LYS A 152 21.67 -1.68 -2.01
C LYS A 152 21.66 -2.36 -0.64
N LYS A 153 21.60 -3.69 -0.61
CA LYS A 153 22.08 -4.43 0.56
C LYS A 153 23.54 -4.03 0.74
N ARG A 154 23.88 -3.30 1.82
CA ARG A 154 25.28 -3.22 2.25
C ARG A 154 25.74 -4.66 2.43
N SER A 155 26.63 -5.10 1.56
CA SER A 155 27.35 -6.36 1.72
C SER A 155 28.12 -6.25 3.02
N PHE A 156 27.69 -7.00 4.03
CA PHE A 156 28.51 -7.33 5.19
C PHE A 156 29.21 -8.65 4.90
#